data_AF-A0A841TCL3-F1
#
_entry.id   AF-A0A841TCL3-F1
#
_cell.length_a   1.000
_cell.length_b   1.000
_cell.length_c   1.000
_cell.angle_alpha   90.00
_cell.angle_beta   90.00
_cell.angle_gamma   90.00
#
_symmetry.space_group_name_H-M   'P 1'
#
loop_
_entity.id
_entity.type
_entity.pdbx_description
1 polymer ?
#
loop_
_entity_poly.entity_id
_entity_poly.type
_entity_poly.pdbx_seq_one_letter_code
_entity_poly.pdbx_strand_id
1 'polypeptide(L)'
;MRTTFVDKWARQRAAGKRNYVLRYGVLMTGMGLVLLFSVLDLINNGTVVYAYLLGRIVFFPTIGAMIAGMRWQANERKFAKLTNSEA
;
A
#
# COMPACT_ATOMS: atom_id res chain seq x y z
N MET A 1 -11.84 -12.52 23.18
CA MET A 1 -11.57 -11.10 23.53
C MET A 1 -11.12 -10.47 22.22
N ARG A 2 -11.99 -9.71 21.53
CA ARG A 2 -11.67 -9.23 20.18
C ARG A 2 -10.36 -8.46 20.20
N THR A 3 -9.40 -8.94 19.41
CA THR A 3 -8.11 -8.26 19.31
C THR A 3 -8.28 -6.90 18.61
N THR A 4 -7.46 -5.91 18.97
CA THR A 4 -7.44 -4.59 18.31
C THR A 4 -7.23 -4.69 16.79
N PHE A 5 -6.59 -5.77 16.33
CA PHE A 5 -6.45 -6.09 14.92
C PHE A 5 -7.78 -6.42 14.23
N VAL A 6 -8.63 -7.25 14.84
CA VAL A 6 -9.91 -7.70 14.25
C VAL A 6 -10.80 -6.49 13.96
N ASP A 7 -10.99 -5.59 14.93
CA ASP A 7 -11.85 -4.41 14.75
C ASP A 7 -11.27 -3.38 13.77
N LYS A 8 -9.93 -3.24 13.72
CA LYS A 8 -9.26 -2.36 12.77
C LYS A 8 -9.34 -2.92 11.36
N TRP A 9 -9.07 -4.22 11.20
CA TRP A 9 -9.12 -4.88 9.90
C TRP A 9 -10.55 -4.97 9.37
N ALA A 10 -11.56 -5.25 10.21
CA ALA A 10 -12.96 -5.24 9.80
C ALA A 10 -13.38 -3.91 9.15
N ARG A 11 -12.98 -2.78 9.75
CA ARG A 11 -13.21 -1.44 9.20
C ARG A 11 -12.50 -1.22 7.86
N GLN A 12 -11.24 -1.64 7.74
CA GLN A 12 -10.49 -1.52 6.48
C GLN A 12 -11.03 -2.47 5.39
N ARG A 13 -11.48 -3.66 5.80
CA ARG A 13 -12.04 -4.69 4.93
C ARG A 13 -13.35 -4.25 4.31
N ALA A 14 -14.20 -3.53 5.08
CA ALA A 14 -15.47 -3.00 4.61
C ALA A 14 -15.34 -2.06 3.41
N ALA A 15 -14.20 -1.37 3.27
CA ALA A 15 -13.92 -0.53 2.10
C ALA A 15 -13.62 -1.35 0.83
N GLY A 16 -13.30 -2.65 0.96
CA GLY A 16 -13.02 -3.57 -0.13
C GLY A 16 -11.57 -3.57 -0.61
N LYS A 17 -11.17 -4.71 -1.22
CA LYS A 17 -9.78 -4.95 -1.66
C LYS A 17 -9.28 -3.91 -2.66
N ARG A 18 -10.11 -3.53 -3.65
CA ARG A 18 -9.74 -2.55 -4.68
C ARG A 18 -9.37 -1.21 -4.05
N ASN A 19 -10.23 -0.69 -3.17
CA ASN A 19 -10.01 0.60 -2.52
C ASN A 19 -8.82 0.54 -1.55
N TYR A 20 -8.62 -0.58 -0.87
CA TYR A 20 -7.44 -0.79 -0.04
C TYR A 20 -6.13 -0.75 -0.86
N VAL A 21 -6.07 -1.50 -1.97
CA VAL A 21 -4.88 -1.54 -2.84
C VAL A 21 -4.62 -0.16 -3.46
N LEU A 22 -5.66 0.54 -3.90
CA LEU A 22 -5.53 1.89 -4.42
C LEU A 22 -5.00 2.86 -3.35
N ARG A 23 -5.61 2.88 -2.16
CA ARG A 23 -5.24 3.84 -1.12
C ARG A 23 -3.87 3.56 -0.52
N TYR A 24 -3.63 2.32 -0.09
CA TYR A 24 -2.42 1.97 0.64
C TYR A 24 -1.26 1.55 -0.27
N GLY A 25 -1.57 0.86 -1.37
CA GLY A 25 -0.56 0.39 -2.34
C GLY A 25 -0.16 1.47 -3.34
N VAL A 26 -1.13 2.00 -4.08
CA VAL A 26 -0.87 2.96 -5.18
C VAL A 26 -0.59 4.35 -4.62
N LEU A 27 -1.52 4.93 -3.84
CA LEU A 27 -1.42 6.32 -3.42
C LEU A 27 -0.41 6.52 -2.28
N MET A 28 -0.56 5.83 -1.15
CA MET A 28 0.34 6.03 -0.01
C MET A 28 1.75 5.50 -0.28
N THR A 29 1.88 4.27 -0.78
CA THR A 29 3.20 3.66 -1.01
C THR A 29 3.78 4.08 -2.35
N GLY A 30 3.08 3.82 -3.46
CA GLY A 30 3.58 4.11 -4.81
C GLY A 30 3.86 5.59 -5.04
N MET A 31 2.84 6.44 -4.95
CA MET A 31 3.01 7.88 -5.17
C MET A 31 3.85 8.54 -4.07
N GLY A 32 3.79 8.04 -2.84
CA GLY A 32 4.68 8.47 -1.76
C GLY A 32 6.16 8.26 -2.12
N LEU A 33 6.52 7.10 -2.68
CA LEU A 33 7.88 6.84 -3.16
C LEU A 33 8.25 7.68 -4.38
N VAL A 34 7.32 7.87 -5.33
CA VAL A 34 7.55 8.79 -6.46
C VAL A 34 7.94 10.17 -5.96
N LEU A 35 7.15 10.74 -5.04
CA LEU A 35 7.42 12.04 -4.45
C LEU A 35 8.75 12.05 -3.70
N LEU A 36 8.99 11.08 -2.82
CA LEU A 36 10.22 10.98 -2.04
C LEU A 36 11.46 10.96 -2.93
N PHE A 37 11.49 10.06 -3.93
CA PHE A 37 12.64 9.95 -4.83
C PHE A 37 12.78 11.14 -5.76
N SER A 38 11.69 11.80 -6.14
CA SER A 38 11.77 13.01 -6.97
C SER A 38 12.30 14.21 -6.20
N VAL A 39 11.94 14.34 -4.92
CA VAL A 39 12.53 15.34 -4.02
C VAL A 39 14.01 15.06 -3.80
N LEU A 40 14.39 13.81 -3.57
CA LEU A 40 15.80 13.43 -3.44
C LEU A 40 16.60 13.71 -4.72
N ASP A 41 16.00 13.48 -5.88
CA ASP A 41 16.61 13.80 -7.18
C ASP A 41 16.87 15.30 -7.31
N LEU A 42 15.86 16.12 -6.96
CA LEU A 42 15.96 17.56 -6.98
C LEU A 42 17.04 18.09 -6.03
N ILE A 43 17.15 17.51 -4.82
CA ILE A 43 18.15 17.91 -3.82
C ILE A 43 19.56 17.51 -4.27
N ASN A 44 19.75 16.30 -4.80
CA ASN A 44 21.08 15.77 -5.10
C ASN A 44 21.62 16.24 -6.45
N ASN A 45 20.76 16.35 -7.47
CA ASN A 45 21.16 16.67 -8.85
C ASN A 45 20.77 18.09 -9.28
N GLY A 46 20.01 18.83 -8.45
CA GLY A 46 19.51 20.17 -8.79
C GLY A 46 18.44 20.18 -9.88
N THR A 47 18.05 19.01 -10.40
CA THR A 47 17.04 18.85 -11.46
C THR A 47 16.34 17.51 -11.32
N VAL A 48 15.12 17.43 -11.85
CA VAL A 48 14.37 16.17 -11.95
C VAL A 48 14.39 15.72 -13.40
N VAL A 49 15.07 14.61 -13.66
CA VAL A 49 15.10 14.03 -15.02
C VAL A 49 13.74 13.40 -15.32
N TYR A 50 13.03 13.97 -16.30
CA TYR A 50 11.67 13.55 -16.66
C TYR A 50 11.55 12.06 -17.01
N ALA A 51 12.55 11.47 -17.68
CA ALA A 51 12.56 10.04 -18.01
C ALA A 51 12.49 9.17 -16.75
N TYR A 52 13.24 9.51 -15.70
CA TYR A 52 13.22 8.79 -14.43
C TYR A 52 11.92 9.04 -13.66
N LEU A 53 11.39 10.27 -13.70
CA LEU A 53 10.10 10.59 -13.08
C LEU A 53 8.96 9.75 -13.68
N LEU A 54 8.87 9.68 -15.01
CA LEU A 54 7.86 8.86 -15.70
C LEU A 54 8.01 7.38 -15.37
N GLY A 55 9.25 6.87 -15.37
CA GLY A 55 9.54 5.50 -14.94
C GLY A 55 9.06 5.22 -13.52
N ARG A 56 9.32 6.12 -12.57
CA ARG A 56 8.89 6.01 -11.17
C ARG A 56 7.36 6.00 -11.04
N ILE A 57 6.65 6.86 -11.78
CA ILE A 57 5.18 6.98 -11.76
C ILE A 57 4.49 5.68 -12.20
N VAL A 58 5.09 4.91 -13.10
CA VAL A 58 4.51 3.62 -13.52
C VAL A 58 4.99 2.49 -12.61
N PHE A 59 6.28 2.47 -12.28
CA PHE A 59 6.93 1.36 -11.59
C PHE A 59 6.52 1.28 -10.10
N PHE A 60 6.64 2.39 -9.36
CA PHE A 60 6.38 2.36 -7.92
C PHE A 60 4.91 2.09 -7.57
N PRO A 61 3.90 2.66 -8.25
CA PRO A 61 2.50 2.31 -8.01
C PRO A 61 2.17 0.85 -8.35
N THR A 62 2.77 0.30 -9.41
CA THR A 62 2.60 -1.12 -9.77
C THR A 62 3.12 -2.03 -8.65
N ILE A 63 4.36 -1.81 -8.20
CA ILE A 63 4.95 -2.59 -7.10
C ILE A 63 4.16 -2.38 -5.79
N GLY A 64 3.79 -1.14 -5.49
CA GLY A 64 2.98 -0.81 -4.32
C GLY A 64 1.63 -1.53 -4.31
N ALA A 65 0.97 -1.62 -5.48
CA ALA A 65 -0.27 -2.37 -5.64
C ALA A 65 -0.08 -3.88 -5.40
N MET A 66 0.99 -4.47 -5.94
CA MET A 66 1.32 -5.89 -5.72
C MET A 66 1.55 -6.18 -4.24
N ILE A 67 2.37 -5.37 -3.56
CA ILE A 67 2.67 -5.53 -2.13
C ILE A 67 1.40 -5.37 -1.28
N ALA A 68 0.59 -4.35 -1.56
CA ALA A 68 -0.68 -4.16 -0.85
C ALA A 68 -1.66 -5.31 -1.10
N GLY A 69 -1.67 -5.88 -2.30
CA GLY A 69 -2.46 -7.06 -2.64
C GLY A 69 -2.03 -8.30 -1.85
N MET A 70 -0.72 -8.55 -1.72
CA MET A 70 -0.18 -9.63 -0.90
C MET A 70 -0.49 -9.43 0.58
N ARG A 71 -0.30 -8.19 1.09
CA ARG A 71 -0.65 -7.82 2.48
C ARG A 71 -2.13 -8.02 2.77
N TRP A 72 -3.02 -7.66 1.83
CA TRP A 72 -4.45 -7.92 1.96
C TRP A 72 -4.74 -9.40 2.18
N GLN A 73 -4.17 -10.28 1.34
CA GLN A 73 -4.38 -11.73 1.49
C GLN A 73 -3.84 -12.26 2.82
N ALA A 74 -2.66 -11.80 3.24
CA ALA A 74 -2.10 -12.19 4.54
C ALA A 74 -3.00 -11.76 5.71
N ASN A 75 -3.55 -10.55 5.65
CA ASN A 75 -4.46 -10.03 6.67
C ASN A 75 -5.82 -10.74 6.66
N GLU A 76 -6.36 -11.09 5.49
CA GLU A 76 -7.58 -11.91 5.39
C GLU A 76 -7.37 -13.29 6.03
N ARG A 77 -6.24 -13.94 5.77
CA ARG A 77 -5.88 -15.23 6.40
C ARG A 77 -5.76 -15.09 7.92
N LYS A 78 -5.11 -14.01 8.39
CA LYS A 78 -4.97 -13.73 9.83
C LYS A 78 -6.32 -13.44 10.48
N PHE A 79 -7.17 -12.66 9.83
CA PHE A 79 -8.51 -12.34 10.30
C PHE A 79 -9.36 -13.60 10.44
N ALA A 80 -9.41 -14.45 9.40
CA ALA A 80 -10.14 -15.71 9.43
C ALA A 80 -9.67 -16.64 10.56
N LYS A 81 -8.35 -16.75 10.79
CA LYS A 81 -7.81 -17.54 11.91
C LYS A 81 -8.30 -17.04 13.27
N LEU A 82 -8.27 -15.72 13.49
CA LEU A 82 -8.66 -15.11 14.76
C LEU A 82 -10.16 -15.15 15.01
N THR A 83 -10.98 -15.05 13.97
CA THR A 83 -12.44 -15.13 14.11
C THR A 83 -12.95 -16.56 14.21
N ASN A 84 -12.32 -17.52 13.53
CA ASN A 84 -12.69 -18.93 13.63
C ASN A 84 -12.23 -19.59 14.94
N SER A 85 -11.21 -19.03 15.61
CA SER A 85 -10.81 -19.48 16.94
C SER A 85 -11.72 -18.99 18.08
N GLU A 86 -12.57 -17.99 17.80
CA GLU A 86 -13.55 -17.45 18.75
C GLU A 86 -14.97 -18.01 18.53
N ALA A 87 -15.16 -18.89 17.53
CA ALA A 87 -16.41 -19.59 17.22
C ALA A 87 -16.37 -21.03 17.73
#